data_AF-A0A5E6NJJ1-F1
#
_entry.id   AF-A0A5E6NJJ1-F1
#
_cell.length_a   1.000
_cell.length_b   1.000
_cell.length_c   1.000
_cell.angle_alpha   90.00
_cell.angle_beta   90.00
_cell.angle_gamma   90.00
#
_symmetry.space_group_name_H-M   'P 1'
#
loop_
_entity.id
_entity.type
_entity.pdbx_description
1 polymer ?
#
loop_
_entity_poly.entity_id
_entity_poly.type
_entity_poly.pdbx_seq_one_letter_code
_entity_poly.pdbx_strand_id
1 'polypeptide(L)'
;MPFDMTATEQHAWFEYGGGQELMDKVYAKHGIKSIIGGNTGNQMGGWFKKEINTIEDLKGLKMRIPGFAGEIMAAVGAKPTNIPAGELYTALDRGTIDASNG
;
A
#
# COMPACT_ATOMS: atom_id res chain seq x y z
N MET A 1 6.06 -5.50 -0.58
CA MET A 1 6.36 -4.43 -1.55
C MET A 1 5.54 -4.67 -2.83
N PRO A 2 5.41 -3.72 -3.76
CA PRO A 2 4.88 -4.02 -5.10
C PRO A 2 5.79 -5.02 -5.82
N PHE A 3 5.20 -5.99 -6.52
CA PHE A 3 5.91 -7.07 -7.25
C PHE A 3 6.77 -7.99 -6.35
N ASP A 4 6.33 -8.20 -5.12
CA ASP A 4 7.07 -8.93 -4.07
C ASP A 4 6.45 -10.31 -3.80
N MET A 5 6.97 -10.97 -2.76
CA MET A 5 6.52 -12.24 -2.22
C MET A 5 5.01 -12.32 -2.00
N THR A 6 4.46 -13.51 -2.25
CA THR A 6 3.12 -13.91 -1.80
C THR A 6 3.09 -14.07 -0.27
N ALA A 7 1.89 -14.21 0.30
CA ALA A 7 1.72 -14.38 1.75
C ALA A 7 2.56 -15.56 2.29
N THR A 8 2.53 -16.72 1.63
CA THR A 8 3.26 -17.92 2.05
C THR A 8 4.77 -17.70 2.03
N GLU A 9 5.28 -17.08 0.97
CA GLU A 9 6.71 -16.77 0.84
C GLU A 9 7.15 -15.74 1.88
N GLN A 10 6.33 -14.71 2.12
CA GLN A 10 6.61 -13.70 3.13
C GLN A 10 6.63 -14.29 4.54
N HIS A 11 5.69 -15.18 4.87
CA HIS A 11 5.71 -15.91 6.14
C HIS A 11 6.97 -16.77 6.28
N ALA A 12 7.35 -17.53 5.25
CA ALA A 12 8.57 -18.32 5.27
C ALA A 12 9.83 -17.43 5.46
N TRP A 13 9.86 -16.25 4.83
CA TRP A 13 10.97 -15.31 4.99
C TRP A 13 11.07 -14.75 6.41
N PHE A 14 9.94 -14.41 7.04
CA PHE A 14 9.97 -13.93 8.42
C PHE A 14 10.40 -15.02 9.42
N GLU A 15 9.88 -16.24 9.27
CA GLU A 15 10.11 -17.34 10.21
C GLU A 15 11.49 -18.00 10.02
N TYR A 16 11.94 -18.14 8.77
CA TYR A 16 13.14 -18.94 8.44
C TYR A 16 14.18 -18.17 7.62
N GLY A 17 13.79 -17.07 6.97
CA GLY A 17 14.63 -16.32 6.02
C GLY A 17 15.33 -15.09 6.60
N GLY A 18 15.29 -14.88 7.92
CA GLY A 18 15.93 -13.74 8.56
C GLY A 18 15.08 -12.47 8.64
N GLY A 19 13.80 -12.54 8.25
CA GLY A 19 12.93 -11.36 8.19
C GLY A 19 12.61 -10.76 9.56
N GLN A 20 12.42 -11.60 10.58
CA GLN A 20 12.16 -11.12 11.94
C GLN A 20 13.39 -10.42 12.54
N GLU A 21 14.60 -10.92 12.28
CA GLU A 21 15.85 -10.32 12.76
C GLU A 21 16.11 -8.96 12.11
N LEU A 22 15.78 -8.82 10.82
CA LEU A 22 15.84 -7.53 10.14
C LEU A 22 14.82 -6.55 10.72
N MET A 23 13.59 -7.00 10.97
CA MET A 23 12.55 -6.18 11.60
C MET A 23 12.98 -5.75 13.00
N ASP A 24 13.52 -6.66 13.82
CA ASP A 24 14.03 -6.35 15.15
C ASP A 24 15.13 -5.30 15.12
N LYS A 25 16.10 -5.40 14.19
CA LYS A 25 17.16 -4.39 14.04
C LYS A 25 16.59 -2.99 13.76
N VAL A 26 15.55 -2.90 12.92
CA VAL A 26 14.92 -1.62 12.58
C VAL A 26 14.12 -1.06 13.75
N TYR A 27 13.36 -1.89 14.47
CA TYR A 27 12.46 -1.44 15.54
C TYR A 27 13.15 -1.30 16.92
N ALA A 28 14.29 -1.94 17.14
CA ALA A 28 15.06 -1.84 18.40
C ALA A 28 15.44 -0.38 18.74
N LYS A 29 15.72 0.44 17.72
CA LYS A 29 16.01 1.89 17.89
C LYS A 29 14.84 2.69 18.47
N HIS A 30 13.63 2.12 18.41
CA HIS A 30 12.41 2.72 18.93
C HIS A 30 11.94 2.06 20.23
N GLY A 31 12.67 1.08 20.77
CA GLY A 31 12.25 0.35 21.98
C GLY A 31 11.00 -0.51 21.78
N ILE A 32 10.68 -0.87 20.53
CA ILE A 32 9.48 -1.62 20.16
C ILE A 32 9.88 -3.00 19.64
N LYS A 33 9.13 -4.03 20.04
CA LYS A 33 9.16 -5.35 19.41
C LYS A 33 7.97 -5.46 18.45
N SER A 34 8.26 -5.53 17.15
CA SER A 34 7.23 -5.80 16.14
C SER A 34 7.14 -7.30 15.90
N ILE A 35 5.92 -7.79 15.68
CA ILE A 35 5.61 -9.17 15.35
C ILE A 35 4.61 -9.20 14.19
N ILE A 36 4.56 -10.29 13.44
CA ILE A 36 3.61 -10.43 12.34
C ILE A 36 2.18 -10.42 12.89
N GLY A 37 1.38 -9.43 12.47
CA GLY A 37 -0.02 -9.25 12.92
C GLY A 37 -1.08 -9.91 12.04
N GLY A 38 -0.67 -10.63 10.99
CA GLY A 38 -1.56 -11.24 9.99
C GLY A 38 -1.28 -10.74 8.58
N ASN A 39 -1.76 -11.49 7.58
CA ASN A 39 -1.58 -11.19 6.17
C ASN A 39 -2.94 -11.21 5.45
N THR A 40 -3.20 -10.22 4.60
CA THR A 40 -4.45 -10.10 3.84
C THR A 40 -4.44 -10.89 2.52
N GLY A 41 -3.30 -11.50 2.17
CA GLY A 41 -3.05 -12.04 0.83
C GLY A 41 -2.85 -10.94 -0.20
N ASN A 42 -2.96 -11.32 -1.48
CA ASN A 42 -2.91 -10.38 -2.59
C ASN A 42 -4.08 -9.39 -2.51
N GLN A 43 -3.75 -8.11 -2.54
CA GLN A 43 -4.74 -7.04 -2.54
C GLN A 43 -5.11 -6.65 -3.96
N MET A 44 -6.35 -6.20 -4.13
CA MET A 44 -6.83 -5.68 -5.41
C MET A 44 -6.16 -4.33 -5.73
N GLY A 45 -6.03 -4.03 -7.03
CA GLY A 45 -5.45 -2.76 -7.51
C GLY A 45 -6.23 -1.50 -7.13
N GLY A 46 -7.46 -1.67 -6.65
CA GLY A 46 -8.31 -0.61 -6.10
C GLY A 46 -9.59 -0.38 -6.89
N TRP A 47 -10.32 0.63 -6.46
CA TRP A 47 -11.56 1.10 -7.06
C TRP A 47 -11.30 2.44 -7.74
N PHE A 48 -11.76 2.58 -8.99
CA PHE A 48 -11.51 3.76 -9.82
C PHE A 48 -12.82 4.29 -10.38
N LYS A 49 -12.98 5.61 -10.41
CA LYS A 49 -14.15 6.26 -11.04
C LYS A 49 -14.10 6.22 -12.56
N LYS A 50 -12.91 6.10 -13.13
CA LYS A 50 -12.66 6.06 -14.57
C LYS A 50 -11.71 4.90 -14.86
N GLU A 51 -11.85 4.32 -16.04
CA GLU A 51 -10.90 3.31 -16.53
C GLU A 51 -9.51 3.92 -16.69
N ILE A 52 -8.49 3.10 -16.44
CA ILE A 52 -7.08 3.44 -16.65
C ILE A 52 -6.61 2.60 -17.84
N ASN A 53 -6.45 3.23 -18.99
CA ASN A 53 -6.09 2.57 -20.25
C ASN A 53 -4.65 2.88 -20.66
N THR A 54 -4.14 4.03 -20.21
CA THR A 54 -2.82 4.57 -20.56
C THR A 54 -2.09 5.10 -19.34
N ILE A 55 -0.78 5.33 -19.46
CA ILE A 55 0.00 5.94 -18.38
C ILE A 55 -0.41 7.40 -18.14
N GLU A 56 -0.91 8.08 -19.17
CA GLU A 56 -1.42 9.44 -19.09
C GLU A 56 -2.62 9.56 -18.16
N ASP A 57 -3.46 8.52 -18.06
CA ASP A 57 -4.64 8.50 -17.17
C ASP A 57 -4.25 8.57 -15.69
N LEU A 58 -3.00 8.22 -15.35
CA LEU A 58 -2.47 8.32 -14.00
C LEU A 58 -2.06 9.75 -13.63
N LYS A 59 -1.82 10.63 -14.60
CA LYS A 59 -1.35 11.99 -14.34
C LYS A 59 -2.42 12.80 -13.61
N GLY A 60 -2.08 13.25 -12.41
CA GLY A 60 -2.97 14.03 -11.56
C GLY A 60 -4.04 13.21 -10.84
N LEU A 61 -4.09 11.88 -11.03
CA LEU A 61 -5.05 10.99 -10.38
C LEU A 61 -4.89 11.07 -8.86
N LYS A 62 -5.92 11.54 -8.16
CA LYS A 62 -5.92 11.58 -6.69
C LYS A 62 -6.28 10.21 -6.15
N MET A 63 -5.28 9.43 -5.79
CA MET A 63 -5.50 8.05 -5.34
C MET A 63 -5.15 7.92 -3.87
N ARG A 64 -6.03 7.29 -3.08
CA ARG A 64 -5.60 6.80 -1.77
C ARG A 64 -4.81 5.52 -2.00
N ILE A 65 -3.51 5.57 -1.71
CA ILE A 65 -2.58 4.44 -1.84
C ILE A 65 -1.40 4.57 -0.85
N PRO A 66 -1.33 3.74 0.20
CA PRO A 66 -0.30 3.84 1.22
C PRO A 66 1.01 3.12 0.84
N GLY A 67 2.08 3.45 1.57
CA GLY A 67 3.37 2.78 1.48
C GLY A 67 4.09 3.01 0.16
N PHE A 68 5.02 2.11 -0.18
CA PHE A 68 5.90 2.25 -1.33
C PHE A 68 5.16 2.27 -2.68
N ALA A 69 3.98 1.66 -2.76
CA ALA A 69 3.14 1.73 -3.95
C ALA A 69 2.72 3.18 -4.25
N GLY A 70 2.49 4.01 -3.23
CA GLY A 70 2.20 5.43 -3.39
C GLY A 70 3.38 6.21 -3.97
N GLU A 71 4.61 5.88 -3.59
CA GLU A 71 5.82 6.50 -4.16
C GLU A 71 5.97 6.18 -5.65
N ILE A 72 5.71 4.93 -6.05
CA ILE A 72 5.69 4.53 -7.47
C ILE A 72 4.60 5.28 -8.24
N MET A 73 3.39 5.39 -7.67
CA MET A 73 2.30 6.13 -8.30
C MET A 73 2.62 7.63 -8.45
N ALA A 74 3.29 8.22 -7.46
CA ALA A 74 3.78 9.60 -7.56
C ALA A 74 4.81 9.76 -8.69
N ALA A 75 5.72 8.80 -8.86
CA ALA A 75 6.74 8.84 -9.91
C ALA A 75 6.15 8.86 -11.32
N VAL A 76 4.96 8.27 -11.53
CA VAL A 76 4.23 8.31 -12.81
C VAL A 76 3.22 9.47 -12.91
N GLY A 77 3.22 10.39 -11.94
CA GLY A 77 2.46 11.63 -11.98
C GLY A 77 1.12 11.60 -11.26
N ALA A 78 0.75 10.51 -10.59
CA ALA A 78 -0.43 10.49 -9.72
C ALA A 78 -0.19 11.30 -8.44
N LYS A 79 -1.27 11.56 -7.71
CA LYS A 79 -1.27 12.29 -6.44
C LYS A 79 -1.71 11.33 -5.32
N PRO A 80 -0.79 10.54 -4.76
CA PRO A 80 -1.13 9.64 -3.66
C PRO A 80 -1.55 10.45 -2.43
N THR A 81 -2.57 9.97 -1.73
CA THR A 81 -3.09 10.55 -0.50
C THR A 81 -3.20 9.47 0.56
N ASN A 82 -3.07 9.86 1.83
CA ASN A 82 -3.30 8.96 2.95
C ASN A 82 -4.57 9.39 3.68
N ILE A 83 -5.60 8.55 3.61
CA ILE A 83 -6.90 8.79 4.25
C ILE A 83 -7.21 7.58 5.13
N PRO A 84 -7.71 7.79 6.36
CA PRO A 84 -8.16 6.71 7.23
C PRO A 84 -9.27 5.87 6.58
N ALA A 85 -9.29 4.56 6.84
CA ALA A 85 -10.21 3.63 6.21
C ALA A 85 -11.70 4.03 6.38
N GLY A 86 -12.08 4.55 7.55
CA GLY A 86 -13.45 4.97 7.85
C GLY A 86 -13.95 6.16 7.04
N GLU A 87 -13.06 6.92 6.40
CA GLU A 87 -13.41 8.13 5.63
C GLU A 87 -13.32 7.91 4.12
N LEU A 88 -12.90 6.72 3.66
CA LEU A 88 -12.64 6.47 2.24
C LEU A 88 -13.88 6.61 1.37
N TYR A 89 -15.01 6.05 1.81
CA TYR A 89 -16.25 6.16 1.06
C TYR A 89 -16.66 7.63 0.90
N THR A 90 -16.63 8.41 1.99
CA THR A 90 -16.97 9.82 1.97
C THR A 90 -15.98 10.64 1.13
N ALA A 91 -14.68 10.32 1.17
CA ALA A 91 -13.67 10.98 0.36
C ALA A 91 -13.85 10.69 -1.14
N LEU A 92 -14.23 9.45 -1.48
CA LEU A 92 -14.52 9.05 -2.86
C LEU A 92 -15.82 9.71 -3.35
N ASP A 93 -16.89 9.66 -2.55
CA ASP A 93 -18.19 10.25 -2.86
C ASP A 93 -18.08 11.78 -3.09
N ARG A 94 -17.40 12.49 -2.18
CA ARG A 94 -17.18 13.94 -2.27
C ARG A 94 -16.17 14.37 -3.34
N GLY A 95 -15.46 13.43 -3.96
CA GLY A 95 -14.43 13.73 -4.97
C GLY A 95 -13.15 14.34 -4.41
N THR A 96 -12.89 14.16 -3.11
CA THR A 96 -11.57 14.43 -2.52
C THR A 96 -10.52 13.51 -3.16
N ILE A 97 -10.90 12.26 -3.42
CA ILE A 97 -10.13 11.27 -4.18
C ILE A 97 -10.93 10.75 -5.37
N ASP A 98 -10.20 10.28 -6.38
CA ASP A 98 -10.72 9.70 -7.62
C ASP A 98 -10.58 8.18 -7.67
N ALA A 99 -9.70 7.61 -6.83
CA ALA A 99 -9.47 6.18 -6.68
C ALA A 99 -9.01 5.81 -5.26
N SER A 100 -9.22 4.56 -4.83
CA SER A 100 -8.75 4.04 -3.54
C SER A 100 -8.38 2.56 -3.59
N ASN A 101 -7.28 2.16 -2.94
CA ASN A 101 -6.95 0.76 -2.68
C ASN A 101 -7.46 0.33 -1.28
N GLY A 102 -8.72 -0.12 -1.21
CA GLY A 102 -9.32 -0.65 0.03
C GLY A 102 -9.66 0.41 1.06
#